data_AF-A0A960G658-F1
#
_entry.id   AF-A0A960G658-F1
#
_cell.length_a   1.000
_cell.length_b   1.000
_cell.length_c   1.000
_cell.angle_alpha   90.00
_cell.angle_beta   90.00
_cell.angle_gamma   90.00
#
_symmetry.space_group_name_H-M   'P 1'
#
loop_
_entity.id
_entity.type
_entity.pdbx_description
1 polymer ?
#
loop_
_entity_poly.entity_id
_entity_poly.type
_entity_poly.pdbx_seq_one_letter_code
_entity_poly.pdbx_strand_id
1 'polypeptide(L)'
;MTDRPLALPFPVPDGPALSAAYKDLYLAAEGDDETKEQIGDPALLPRPWDPPTCRKRQLRQELWEWLDAVVTWFNTEYVWDPTAGMIPPCWPQHPHLVHEIAVLADQRRRAGIDTSSNLLEEWHRYAVPAFLDRLRQRIKLHCEERHQPWPARVRFARHTSTEPGSE
;
A
#
# COMPACT_ATOMS: atom_id res chain seq x y z
N MET A 1 -13.52 27.53 19.16
CA MET A 1 -12.80 27.37 17.89
C MET A 1 -12.16 26.00 17.95
N THR A 2 -12.64 25.04 17.17
CA THR A 2 -11.98 23.74 17.05
C THR A 2 -10.59 23.98 16.48
N ASP A 3 -9.56 23.54 17.19
CA ASP A 3 -8.17 23.67 16.78
C ASP A 3 -7.98 22.89 15.48
N ARG A 4 -7.88 23.60 14.35
CA ARG A 4 -7.76 22.97 13.02
C ARG A 4 -6.27 22.81 12.73
N PRO A 5 -5.78 21.59 12.46
CA PRO A 5 -4.38 21.41 12.12
C PRO A 5 -4.04 22.09 10.79
N LEU A 6 -2.79 22.48 10.61
CA LEU A 6 -2.28 23.06 9.35
C LEU A 6 -2.43 22.07 8.18
N ALA A 7 -2.26 20.78 8.46
CA ALA A 7 -2.41 19.64 7.56
C ALA A 7 -2.77 18.40 8.39
N LEU A 8 -3.47 17.42 7.81
CA LEU A 8 -3.76 16.17 8.53
C LEU A 8 -2.47 15.34 8.70
N PRO A 9 -2.22 14.76 9.90
CA PRO A 9 -1.08 13.88 10.09
C PRO A 9 -1.23 12.61 9.23
N PHE A 10 -0.10 12.10 8.72
CA PHE A 10 -0.09 10.82 8.04
C PHE A 10 -0.48 9.70 9.01
N PRO A 11 -1.42 8.80 8.66
CA PRO A 11 -1.80 7.69 9.52
C PRO A 11 -0.63 6.72 9.70
N VAL A 12 -0.25 6.48 10.95
CA VAL A 12 0.84 5.57 11.29
C VAL A 12 0.34 4.12 11.42
N PRO A 13 1.15 3.11 11.06
CA PRO A 13 0.80 1.70 11.22
C PRO A 13 0.95 1.25 12.68
N ASP A 14 0.00 1.62 13.54
CA ASP A 14 0.04 1.41 15.00
C ASP A 14 -0.46 0.03 15.46
N GLY A 15 -1.02 -0.76 14.55
CA GLY A 15 -1.36 -2.16 14.79
C GLY A 15 -0.16 -2.98 15.27
N PRO A 16 -0.31 -3.84 16.31
CA PRO A 16 0.82 -4.54 16.93
C PRO A 16 1.53 -5.51 15.98
N ALA A 17 0.79 -6.23 15.12
CA ALA A 17 1.39 -7.16 14.17
C ALA A 17 2.10 -6.41 13.03
N LEU A 18 1.54 -5.29 12.57
CA LEU A 18 2.12 -4.47 11.51
C LEU A 18 3.36 -3.71 12.00
N SER A 19 3.31 -3.16 13.21
CA SER A 19 4.47 -2.56 13.89
C SER A 19 5.59 -3.59 14.09
N ALA A 20 5.26 -4.80 14.53
CA ALA A 20 6.23 -5.89 14.66
C ALA A 20 6.87 -6.27 13.31
N ALA A 21 6.07 -6.40 12.24
CA ALA A 21 6.60 -6.68 10.91
C ALA A 21 7.63 -5.64 10.44
N TYR A 22 7.35 -4.34 10.66
CA TYR A 22 8.30 -3.28 10.34
C TYR A 22 9.55 -3.31 11.23
N LYS A 23 9.40 -3.64 12.52
CA LYS A 23 10.52 -3.80 13.45
C LYS A 23 11.43 -4.96 13.04
N ASP A 24 10.86 -6.11 12.70
CA ASP A 24 11.61 -7.29 12.27
C ASP A 24 12.43 -6.99 10.99
N LEU A 25 11.83 -6.28 10.03
CA LEU A 25 12.55 -5.82 8.82
C LEU A 25 13.69 -4.85 9.14
N TYR A 26 13.48 -3.92 10.08
CA TYR A 26 14.52 -3.00 10.52
C TYR A 26 15.68 -3.74 11.20
N LEU A 27 15.38 -4.64 12.13
CA LEU A 27 16.39 -5.44 12.84
C LEU A 27 17.11 -6.39 11.89
N ALA A 28 16.44 -6.94 10.88
CA ALA A 28 17.09 -7.74 9.85
C ALA A 28 18.12 -6.95 9.03
N ALA A 29 17.91 -5.64 8.84
CA ALA A 29 18.85 -4.77 8.14
C ALA A 29 19.97 -4.27 9.06
N GLU A 30 19.59 -3.69 10.21
CA GLU A 30 20.45 -2.87 11.06
C GLU A 30 20.85 -3.53 12.39
N GLY A 31 20.27 -4.69 12.73
CA GLY A 31 20.55 -5.40 13.98
C GLY A 31 21.97 -5.96 14.06
N ASP A 32 22.39 -6.29 15.28
CA ASP A 32 23.62 -7.05 15.51
C ASP A 32 23.49 -8.50 15.02
N ASP A 33 24.62 -9.22 14.96
CA ASP A 33 24.67 -10.57 14.42
C ASP A 33 23.77 -11.55 15.20
N GLU A 34 23.72 -11.41 16.53
CA GLU A 34 22.86 -12.23 17.39
C GLU A 34 21.36 -12.01 17.08
N THR A 35 20.94 -10.75 16.96
CA THR A 35 19.56 -10.40 16.61
C THR A 35 19.19 -10.91 15.22
N LYS A 36 20.10 -10.77 14.24
CA LYS A 36 19.90 -11.28 12.87
C LYS A 36 19.77 -12.79 12.84
N GLU A 37 20.57 -13.51 13.63
CA GLU A 37 20.47 -14.97 13.76
C GLU A 37 19.12 -15.39 14.35
N GLN A 38 18.62 -14.68 15.37
CA GLN A 38 17.31 -14.94 15.97
C GLN A 38 16.13 -14.70 15.01
N ILE A 39 16.24 -13.69 14.14
CA ILE A 39 15.22 -13.39 13.11
C ILE A 39 15.15 -14.48 12.04
N GLY A 40 16.30 -15.12 11.75
CA GLY A 40 16.40 -16.13 10.70
C GLY A 40 16.43 -15.50 9.30
N ASP A 41 15.89 -16.22 8.31
CA ASP A 41 15.97 -15.82 6.90
C ASP A 41 15.13 -14.55 6.60
N PRO A 42 15.76 -13.41 6.25
CA PRO A 42 15.05 -12.17 5.92
C PRO A 42 14.15 -12.28 4.68
N ALA A 43 14.36 -13.27 3.80
CA ALA A 43 13.50 -13.50 2.65
C ALA A 43 12.07 -13.85 3.07
N LEU A 44 11.91 -14.51 4.22
CA LEU A 44 10.64 -15.00 4.76
C LEU A 44 9.86 -13.93 5.54
N LEU A 45 10.47 -12.78 5.81
CA LEU A 45 9.80 -11.69 6.53
C LEU A 45 8.66 -11.10 5.70
N PRO A 46 7.51 -10.80 6.32
CA PRO A 46 6.44 -10.10 5.65
C PRO A 46 6.89 -8.68 5.31
N ARG A 47 6.56 -8.23 4.11
CA ARG A 47 6.85 -6.90 3.58
C ARG A 47 5.51 -6.17 3.43
N PRO A 48 5.16 -5.22 4.31
CA PRO A 48 3.90 -4.49 4.21
C PRO A 48 3.66 -3.80 2.85
N TRP A 49 4.73 -3.39 2.16
CA TRP A 49 4.69 -2.84 0.80
C TRP A 49 4.51 -3.89 -0.31
N ASP A 50 4.53 -5.18 0.03
CA ASP A 50 4.24 -6.32 -0.85
C ASP A 50 3.17 -7.22 -0.18
N PRO A 51 1.88 -6.83 -0.23
CA PRO A 51 0.80 -7.41 0.58
C PRO A 51 0.67 -8.95 0.56
N PRO A 52 0.91 -9.67 -0.55
CA PRO A 52 0.89 -11.14 -0.55
C PRO A 52 1.88 -11.82 0.41
N THR A 53 2.94 -11.13 0.82
CA THR A 53 3.91 -11.64 1.81
C THR A 53 3.35 -11.62 3.23
N CYS A 54 2.35 -10.78 3.51
CA CYS A 54 1.66 -10.70 4.79
C CYS A 54 0.68 -11.88 4.92
N ARG A 55 1.14 -13.08 5.29
CA ARG A 55 0.29 -14.29 5.31
C ARG A 55 -0.57 -14.43 6.58
N LYS A 56 -0.11 -13.90 7.71
CA LYS A 56 -0.82 -13.98 9.01
C LYS A 56 -2.13 -13.18 8.94
N ARG A 57 -3.25 -13.76 9.39
CA ARG A 57 -4.58 -13.12 9.35
C ARG A 57 -4.59 -11.74 10.03
N GLN A 58 -4.04 -11.66 11.24
CA GLN A 58 -3.98 -10.41 12.01
C GLN A 58 -3.20 -9.32 11.25
N LEU A 59 -2.02 -9.66 10.73
CA LEU A 59 -1.20 -8.72 9.95
C LEU A 59 -1.93 -8.22 8.70
N ARG A 60 -2.67 -9.09 8.00
CA ARG A 60 -3.47 -8.66 6.82
C ARG A 60 -4.57 -7.70 7.19
N GLN A 61 -5.23 -7.93 8.33
CA GLN A 61 -6.29 -7.05 8.80
C GLN A 61 -5.73 -5.67 9.16
N GLU A 62 -4.65 -5.62 9.94
CA GLU A 62 -4.02 -4.35 10.32
C GLU A 62 -3.44 -3.61 9.11
N LEU A 63 -2.84 -4.33 8.15
CA LEU A 63 -2.41 -3.74 6.87
C LEU A 63 -3.59 -3.13 6.13
N TRP A 64 -4.73 -3.83 6.09
CA TRP A 64 -5.91 -3.35 5.39
C TRP A 64 -6.48 -2.07 6.01
N GLU A 65 -6.63 -2.05 7.33
CA GLU A 65 -7.11 -0.89 8.10
C GLU A 65 -6.17 0.30 7.92
N TRP A 66 -4.86 0.07 7.94
CA TRP A 66 -3.87 1.12 7.71
C TRP A 66 -3.94 1.67 6.28
N LEU A 67 -4.03 0.81 5.26
CA LEU A 67 -4.14 1.27 3.87
C LEU A 67 -5.44 2.06 3.62
N ASP A 68 -6.56 1.66 4.23
CA ASP A 68 -7.81 2.41 4.14
C ASP A 68 -7.70 3.83 4.75
N ALA A 69 -7.03 3.93 5.91
CA ALA A 69 -6.72 5.22 6.51
C ALA A 69 -5.79 6.07 5.61
N VAL A 70 -4.77 5.46 4.99
CA VAL A 70 -3.87 6.13 4.04
C VAL A 70 -4.63 6.64 2.82
N VAL A 71 -5.52 5.85 2.24
CA VAL A 71 -6.35 6.27 1.10
C VAL A 71 -7.21 7.48 1.47
N THR A 72 -7.85 7.44 2.65
CA THR A 72 -8.67 8.54 3.16
C THR A 72 -7.85 9.82 3.35
N TRP A 73 -6.68 9.70 3.97
CA TRP A 73 -5.76 10.82 4.15
C TRP A 73 -5.25 11.35 2.81
N PHE A 74 -4.84 10.48 1.89
CA PHE A 74 -4.27 10.86 0.60
C PHE A 74 -5.28 11.60 -0.27
N ASN A 75 -6.50 11.07 -0.38
CA ASN A 75 -7.57 11.74 -1.12
C ASN A 75 -7.95 13.09 -0.50
N THR A 76 -7.77 13.27 0.81
CA THR A 76 -8.05 14.54 1.49
C THR A 76 -6.94 15.57 1.29
N GLU A 77 -5.67 15.15 1.37
CA GLU A 77 -4.52 16.06 1.41
C GLU A 77 -3.90 16.32 0.02
N TYR A 78 -3.98 15.36 -0.92
CA TYR A 78 -3.27 15.42 -2.21
C TYR A 78 -4.18 15.51 -3.44
N VAL A 79 -5.47 15.21 -3.32
CA VAL A 79 -6.40 15.21 -4.47
C VAL A 79 -7.29 16.44 -4.43
N TRP A 80 -6.80 17.53 -5.04
CA TRP A 80 -7.53 18.81 -5.13
C TRP A 80 -8.15 19.07 -6.51
N ASP A 81 -7.68 18.38 -7.54
CA ASP A 81 -8.25 18.40 -8.89
C ASP A 81 -8.98 17.08 -9.16
N PRO A 82 -10.32 17.09 -9.26
CA PRO A 82 -11.10 15.89 -9.58
C PRO A 82 -10.68 15.22 -10.89
N THR A 83 -10.06 15.96 -11.81
CA THR A 83 -9.59 15.46 -13.12
C THR A 83 -8.18 14.87 -13.07
N ALA A 84 -7.40 15.18 -12.03
CA ALA A 84 -6.06 14.63 -11.82
C ALA A 84 -6.08 13.16 -11.37
N GLY A 85 -7.24 12.68 -10.91
CA GLY A 85 -7.45 11.30 -10.47
C GLY A 85 -7.53 11.19 -8.95
N MET A 86 -8.56 10.48 -8.48
CA MET A 86 -8.79 10.16 -7.08
C MET A 86 -8.70 8.65 -6.90
N ILE A 87 -8.18 8.19 -5.75
CA ILE A 87 -8.24 6.77 -5.43
C ILE A 87 -9.72 6.40 -5.24
N PRO A 88 -10.31 5.51 -6.06
CA PRO A 88 -11.74 5.27 -6.02
C PRO A 88 -12.11 4.45 -4.77
N PRO A 89 -13.37 4.55 -4.27
CA PRO A 89 -13.82 3.76 -3.11
C PRO A 89 -13.78 2.24 -3.37
N CYS A 90 -13.78 1.82 -4.65
CA CYS A 90 -13.62 0.43 -5.04
C CYS A 90 -12.16 -0.03 -5.13
N TRP A 91 -11.16 0.77 -4.71
CA TRP A 91 -9.74 0.38 -4.69
C TRP A 91 -9.48 -1.02 -4.10
N PRO A 92 -10.24 -1.52 -3.09
CA PRO A 92 -10.10 -2.89 -2.61
C PRO A 92 -10.25 -3.98 -3.66
N GLN A 93 -11.04 -3.71 -4.68
CA GLN A 93 -11.40 -4.64 -5.75
C GLN A 93 -10.40 -4.58 -6.91
N HIS A 94 -9.36 -3.74 -6.81
CA HIS A 94 -8.32 -3.56 -7.81
C HIS A 94 -6.97 -4.01 -7.23
N PRO A 95 -6.56 -5.27 -7.44
CA PRO A 95 -5.30 -5.79 -6.86
C PRO A 95 -4.08 -4.92 -7.17
N HIS A 96 -3.98 -4.36 -8.38
CA HIS A 96 -2.90 -3.45 -8.73
C HIS A 96 -2.88 -2.16 -7.89
N LEU A 97 -4.05 -1.63 -7.51
CA LEU A 97 -4.12 -0.48 -6.60
C LEU A 97 -3.69 -0.87 -5.19
N VAL A 98 -4.09 -2.04 -4.70
CA VAL A 98 -3.63 -2.55 -3.39
C VAL A 98 -2.11 -2.59 -3.33
N HIS A 99 -1.45 -3.09 -4.38
CA HIS A 99 0.01 -3.09 -4.47
C HIS A 99 0.61 -1.69 -4.52
N GLU A 100 0.08 -0.81 -5.38
CA GLU A 100 0.64 0.55 -5.52
C GLU A 100 0.43 1.41 -4.28
N ILE A 101 -0.73 1.33 -3.64
CA ILE A 101 -1.05 2.05 -2.40
C ILE A 101 -0.14 1.55 -1.27
N ALA A 102 0.12 0.25 -1.17
CA ALA A 102 1.03 -0.30 -0.17
C ALA A 102 2.46 0.24 -0.30
N VAL A 103 2.99 0.35 -1.53
CA VAL A 103 4.30 0.95 -1.80
C VAL A 103 4.27 2.45 -1.49
N LEU A 104 3.25 3.18 -1.94
CA LEU A 104 3.11 4.61 -1.70
C LEU A 104 3.06 4.94 -0.20
N ALA A 105 2.30 4.16 0.56
CA ALA A 105 2.16 4.26 2.01
C ALA A 105 3.49 4.01 2.73
N ASP A 106 4.22 2.94 2.35
CA ASP A 106 5.52 2.66 2.95
C ASP A 106 6.56 3.74 2.63
N GLN A 107 6.63 4.21 1.39
CA GLN A 107 7.53 5.31 1.02
C GLN A 107 7.24 6.57 1.84
N ARG A 108 5.95 6.93 2.01
CA ARG A 108 5.55 8.07 2.82
C ARG A 108 5.90 7.87 4.31
N ARG A 109 5.70 6.67 4.84
CA ARG A 109 6.08 6.29 6.20
C ARG A 109 7.59 6.44 6.40
N ARG A 110 8.40 5.89 5.48
CA ARG A 110 9.87 5.98 5.51
C ARG A 110 10.35 7.43 5.45
N ALA A 111 9.75 8.24 4.58
CA ALA A 111 10.02 9.68 4.54
C ALA A 111 9.66 10.40 5.85
N GLY A 112 8.68 9.91 6.61
CA GLY A 112 8.28 10.50 7.89
C GLY A 112 9.19 10.14 9.07
N ILE A 113 10.02 9.09 8.95
CA ILE A 113 11.00 8.70 9.98
C ILE A 113 12.42 9.18 9.63
N ASP A 114 12.64 9.67 8.41
CA ASP A 114 13.92 10.21 7.99
C ASP A 114 14.26 11.49 8.77
N THR A 115 15.53 11.69 9.07
CA THR A 115 16.01 12.85 9.82
C THR A 115 16.22 14.09 8.94
N SER A 116 16.06 13.95 7.62
CA SER A 116 16.16 15.01 6.64
C SER A 116 14.86 15.16 5.84
N SER A 117 14.72 16.26 5.10
CA SER A 117 13.58 16.47 4.22
C SER A 117 13.70 15.74 2.87
N ASN A 118 14.83 15.08 2.58
CA ASN A 118 15.15 14.58 1.24
C ASN A 118 14.15 13.52 0.78
N LEU A 119 13.88 12.48 1.59
CA LEU A 119 12.94 11.42 1.20
C LEU A 119 11.51 11.94 1.05
N LEU A 120 11.11 12.92 1.85
CA LEU A 120 9.77 13.52 1.74
C LEU A 120 9.65 14.35 0.47
N GLU A 121 10.69 15.12 0.16
CA GLU A 121 10.78 15.90 -1.07
C GLU A 121 10.76 14.99 -2.31
N GLU A 122 11.54 13.91 -2.33
CA GLU A 122 11.51 12.91 -3.40
C GLU A 122 10.14 12.23 -3.53
N TRP A 123 9.47 11.95 -2.42
CA TRP A 123 8.13 11.38 -2.43
C TRP A 123 7.13 12.34 -3.09
N HIS A 124 7.21 13.64 -2.78
CA HIS A 124 6.39 14.67 -3.44
C HIS A 124 6.74 14.86 -4.91
N ARG A 125 8.03 14.86 -5.25
CA ARG A 125 8.51 15.13 -6.61
C ARG A 125 8.25 13.96 -7.57
N TYR A 126 8.40 12.73 -7.10
CA TYR A 126 8.41 11.55 -7.96
C TYR A 126 7.32 10.53 -7.64
N ALA A 127 7.13 10.17 -6.37
CA ALA A 127 6.22 9.07 -6.02
C ALA A 127 4.75 9.45 -6.25
N VAL A 128 4.33 10.62 -5.73
CA VAL A 128 2.94 11.09 -5.85
C VAL A 128 2.54 11.33 -7.32
N PRO A 129 3.28 12.10 -8.14
CA PRO A 129 2.88 12.35 -9.52
C PRO A 129 2.84 11.06 -10.34
N ALA A 130 3.85 10.19 -10.20
CA ALA A 130 3.90 8.94 -10.95
C ALA A 130 2.76 7.98 -10.56
N PHE A 131 2.34 7.97 -9.29
CA PHE A 131 1.18 7.22 -8.84
C PHE A 131 -0.12 7.76 -9.46
N LEU A 132 -0.35 9.07 -9.38
CA LEU A 132 -1.56 9.69 -9.94
C LEU A 132 -1.66 9.50 -11.46
N ASP A 133 -0.54 9.61 -12.18
CA ASP A 133 -0.49 9.34 -13.62
C ASP A 133 -0.89 7.89 -13.95
N ARG A 134 -0.33 6.90 -13.23
CA ARG A 134 -0.67 5.48 -13.43
C ARG A 134 -2.12 5.19 -13.04
N LEU A 135 -2.60 5.77 -11.94
CA LEU A 135 -3.98 5.66 -11.49
C LEU A 135 -4.95 6.15 -12.57
N ARG A 136 -4.72 7.36 -13.08
CA ARG A 136 -5.50 7.97 -14.15
C ARG A 136 -5.48 7.13 -15.42
N GLN A 137 -4.30 6.62 -15.81
CA GLN A 137 -4.15 5.80 -17.02
C GLN A 137 -4.84 4.43 -16.92
N ARG A 138 -4.83 3.80 -15.74
CA ARG A 138 -5.35 2.42 -15.53
C ARG A 138 -6.84 2.37 -15.22
N ILE A 139 -7.34 3.30 -14.40
CA ILE A 139 -8.76 3.31 -13.99
C ILE A 139 -9.63 4.05 -15.01
N LYS A 140 -9.18 5.19 -15.56
CA LYS A 140 -9.96 6.03 -16.49
C LYS A 140 -11.43 6.16 -16.01
N LEU A 141 -12.40 5.88 -16.89
CA LEU A 141 -13.83 5.94 -16.63
C LEU A 141 -14.39 4.65 -15.97
N HIS A 142 -13.57 3.62 -15.73
CA HIS A 142 -14.05 2.29 -15.33
C HIS A 142 -14.64 2.24 -13.91
N CYS A 143 -14.50 3.31 -13.12
CA CYS A 143 -14.91 3.35 -11.72
C CYS A 143 -15.71 4.61 -11.34
N GLU A 144 -16.20 5.38 -12.33
CA GLU A 144 -16.94 6.63 -12.06
C GLU A 144 -18.34 6.39 -11.50
N GLU A 145 -19.12 5.47 -12.08
CA GLU A 145 -20.48 5.17 -11.62
C GLU A 145 -20.59 3.83 -10.89
N ARG A 146 -19.88 2.80 -11.38
CA ARG A 146 -19.89 1.44 -10.83
C ARG A 146 -18.55 0.77 -11.06
N HIS A 147 -18.12 -0.06 -10.10
CA HIS A 147 -16.94 -0.90 -10.26
C HIS A 147 -17.11 -1.86 -11.44
N GLN A 148 -16.15 -1.85 -12.36
CA GLN A 148 -16.03 -2.84 -13.43
C GLN A 148 -14.99 -3.91 -13.04
N PRO A 149 -15.32 -5.21 -13.14
CA PRO A 149 -14.38 -6.27 -12.83
C PRO A 149 -13.20 -6.25 -13.81
N TRP A 150 -12.07 -6.83 -13.40
CA TRP A 150 -10.87 -6.93 -14.25
C TRP A 150 -11.20 -7.51 -15.64
N PRO A 151 -10.84 -6.83 -16.75
CA PRO A 151 -11.28 -7.22 -18.09
C PRO A 151 -10.91 -8.65 -18.51
N ALA A 152 -9.78 -9.18 -18.02
CA ALA A 152 -9.37 -10.54 -18.36
C ALA A 152 -9.99 -11.61 -17.46
N ARG A 153 -10.90 -11.26 -16.53
CA ARG A 153 -11.58 -12.20 -15.62
C ARG A 153 -12.17 -13.41 -16.34
N VAL A 154 -12.80 -13.20 -17.51
CA VAL A 154 -13.39 -14.28 -18.30
C VAL A 154 -12.31 -15.22 -18.88
N ARG A 155 -11.19 -14.67 -19.36
CA ARG A 155 -10.06 -15.45 -19.87
C ARG A 155 -9.39 -16.24 -18.74
N PHE A 156 -9.20 -15.60 -17.59
CA PHE A 156 -8.66 -16.23 -16.39
C PHE A 156 -9.55 -17.40 -15.94
N ALA A 157 -10.87 -17.17 -15.82
CA ALA A 157 -11.82 -18.22 -15.46
C ALA A 157 -11.75 -19.41 -16.43
N ARG A 158 -11.71 -19.16 -17.75
CA ARG A 158 -11.51 -20.22 -18.76
C ARG A 158 -10.21 -21.00 -18.54
N HIS A 159 -9.11 -20.30 -18.26
CA HIS A 159 -7.81 -20.92 -18.03
C HIS A 159 -7.83 -21.81 -16.78
N THR A 160 -8.37 -21.31 -15.66
CA THR A 160 -8.46 -22.05 -14.40
C THR A 160 -9.50 -23.17 -14.41
N SER A 161 -10.53 -23.09 -15.27
CA SER A 161 -11.52 -24.17 -15.43
C SER A 161 -11.04 -25.29 -16.37
N THR A 162 -9.94 -25.10 -17.10
CA THR A 162 -9.38 -26.11 -18.02
C THR A 162 -8.34 -27.01 -17.34
N GLU A 163 -8.07 -26.84 -16.03
CA GLU A 163 -7.36 -27.86 -15.24
C GLU A 163 -8.33 -28.79 -14.49
N PRO A 164 -8.82 -29.86 -15.14
CA PRO A 164 -9.12 -31.10 -14.46
C PRO A 164 -8.20 -32.23 -14.99
N GLY A 165 -7.35 -32.76 -14.13
CA GLY A 165 -6.79 -34.11 -14.20
C GLY A 165 -6.09 -34.52 -15.50
N SER A 166 -4.79 -34.26 -15.59
CA SER A 166 -3.89 -35.16 -16.31
C SER A 166 -3.50 -36.29 -15.33
N GLU A 167 -4.28 -37.36 -15.35
CA GLU A 167 -3.82 -38.71 -14.96
C GLU A 167 -2.77 -39.23 -15.94
#